data_AF-A0A1B6MLU9-F1
#
_entry.id   AF-A0A1B6MLU9-F1
#
_cell.length_a   1.000
_cell.length_b   1.000
_cell.length_c   1.000
_cell.angle_alpha   90.00
_cell.angle_beta   90.00
_cell.angle_gamma   90.00
#
_symmetry.space_group_name_H-M   'P 1'
#
loop_
_entity.id
_entity.type
_entity.pdbx_description
1 polymer ?
#
loop_
_entity_poly.entity_id
_entity_poly.type
_entity_poly.pdbx_seq_one_letter_code
_entity_poly.pdbx_strand_id
1 'polypeptide(L)'
;HGRAGLCCKVSYGEQGLSYKFSGNTVPALPWPDQLAELRDRLNEVTSNHFNFALVNRYKDGNDYMGYHKDDEADLESFAPIASISLGQTRDFVFQHADARRSGPG
;
A
#
# COMPACT_ATOMS: atom_id res chain seq x y z
N HIS A 1 -7.63 17.42 -18.78
CA HIS A 1 -8.30 17.06 -17.52
C HIS A 1 -7.29 16.29 -16.68
N GLY A 2 -6.70 16.97 -15.69
CA GLY A 2 -5.52 16.49 -14.96
C GLY A 2 -5.83 15.24 -14.14
N ARG A 3 -5.02 14.20 -14.27
CA ARG A 3 -5.09 13.00 -13.43
C ARG A 3 -4.81 13.42 -11.99
N ALA A 4 -5.83 13.47 -11.15
CA ALA A 4 -5.66 13.59 -9.71
C ALA A 4 -5.14 12.25 -9.18
N GLY A 5 -3.82 12.09 -9.18
CA GLY A 5 -3.16 10.97 -8.52
C GLY A 5 -3.12 11.19 -7.02
N LEU A 6 -2.96 10.11 -6.27
CA LEU A 6 -2.73 10.14 -4.82
C LEU A 6 -1.78 11.28 -4.40
N CYS A 7 -2.22 12.12 -3.45
CA CYS A 7 -1.50 13.32 -3.03
C CYS A 7 -0.13 13.02 -2.41
N CYS A 8 -0.01 11.99 -1.57
CA CYS A 8 1.26 11.64 -0.94
C CYS A 8 1.37 10.16 -0.55
N LYS A 9 2.59 9.63 -0.75
CA LYS A 9 3.03 8.29 -0.32
C LYS A 9 4.24 8.44 0.58
N VAL A 10 4.29 7.67 1.66
CA VAL A 10 5.47 7.56 2.51
C VAL A 10 5.67 6.10 2.89
N SER A 11 6.90 5.62 2.79
CA SER A 11 7.29 4.29 3.25
C SER A 11 7.94 4.35 4.64
N TYR A 12 7.56 3.42 5.50
CA TYR A 12 8.19 3.19 6.81
C TYR A 12 8.61 1.73 6.91
N GLY A 13 9.69 1.43 7.61
CA GLY A 13 10.19 0.08 7.66
C GLY A 13 11.43 -0.10 8.52
N GLU A 14 11.83 -1.36 8.63
CA GLU A 14 13.12 -1.72 9.22
C GLU A 14 14.31 -1.13 8.45
N GLN A 15 15.45 -1.02 9.13
CA GLN A 15 16.64 -0.43 8.56
C GLN A 15 17.12 -1.21 7.32
N GLY A 16 17.36 -0.48 6.23
CA GLY A 16 17.84 -1.05 4.97
C GLY A 16 16.74 -1.44 3.98
N LEU A 17 15.47 -1.33 4.36
CA LEU A 17 14.35 -1.57 3.44
C LEU A 17 14.13 -0.37 2.52
N SER A 18 13.65 -0.66 1.31
CA SER A 18 13.31 0.34 0.31
C SER A 18 12.06 -0.07 -0.46
N TYR A 19 11.33 0.93 -0.96
CA TYR A 19 10.14 0.73 -1.77
C TYR A 19 10.41 1.15 -3.20
N LYS A 20 10.08 0.28 -4.15
CA LYS A 20 10.18 0.57 -5.57
C LYS A 20 8.82 0.99 -6.13
N PHE A 21 8.76 2.18 -6.71
CA PHE A 21 7.55 2.67 -7.36
C PHE A 21 7.88 3.48 -8.61
N SER A 22 7.25 3.12 -9.73
CA SER A 22 7.42 3.79 -11.02
C SER A 22 8.89 3.97 -11.46
N GLY A 23 9.73 2.97 -11.16
CA GLY A 23 11.16 2.97 -11.50
C GLY A 23 12.06 3.70 -10.49
N ASN A 24 11.50 4.38 -9.50
CA ASN A 24 12.26 5.00 -8.41
C ASN A 24 12.30 4.08 -7.20
N THR A 25 13.47 3.99 -6.56
CA THR A 25 13.65 3.31 -5.28
C THR A 25 13.77 4.35 -4.19
N VAL A 26 12.89 4.29 -3.19
CA VAL A 26 12.84 5.23 -2.07
C VAL A 26 13.13 4.47 -0.77
N PRO A 27 14.14 4.88 0.01
CA PRO A 27 14.40 4.26 1.32
C PRO A 27 13.20 4.38 2.25
N ALA A 28 12.92 3.33 3.00
CA ALA A 28 11.92 3.38 4.07
C ALA A 28 12.42 4.26 5.22
N LEU A 29 11.54 5.10 5.75
CA LEU A 29 11.83 5.88 6.95
C LEU A 29 11.74 5.00 8.20
N PRO A 30 12.44 5.36 9.30
CA PRO A 30 12.24 4.70 10.58
C PRO A 30 10.78 4.81 11.05
N TRP A 31 10.30 3.77 11.73
CA TRP A 31 8.94 3.73 12.27
C TRP A 31 8.67 4.86 13.27
N PRO A 32 7.61 5.66 13.07
CA PRO A 32 7.04 6.50 14.12
C PRO A 32 6.40 5.64 15.22
N ASP A 33 6.45 6.09 16.47
CA ASP A 33 5.98 5.32 17.63
C ASP A 33 4.56 4.77 17.47
N GLN A 34 3.62 5.60 16.99
CA GLN A 34 2.22 5.18 16.82
C GLN A 34 2.05 4.13 15.71
N LEU A 35 2.89 4.19 14.67
CA LEU A 35 2.85 3.22 13.59
C LEU A 35 3.55 1.91 13.99
N ALA A 36 4.61 1.99 14.79
CA ALA A 36 5.26 0.83 15.40
C ALA A 36 4.30 0.08 16.34
N GLU A 37 3.56 0.79 17.20
CA GLU A 37 2.54 0.19 18.07
C GLU A 37 1.46 -0.54 17.26
N LEU A 38 0.99 0.08 16.16
CA LEU A 38 0.01 -0.54 15.27
C LEU A 38 0.55 -1.80 14.58
N ARG A 39 1.80 -1.74 14.10
CA ARG A 39 2.51 -2.89 13.52
C ARG A 39 2.62 -4.02 14.53
N ASP A 40 3.02 -3.73 15.76
CA ASP A 40 3.22 -4.75 16.79
C ASP A 40 1.91 -5.43 17.16
N ARG A 41 0.81 -4.66 17.29
CA ARG A 41 -0.53 -5.22 17.48
C ARG A 41 -1.00 -6.09 16.31
N LEU A 42 -0.68 -5.69 15.07
CA LEU A 42 -0.97 -6.52 13.89
C LEU A 42 -0.17 -7.82 13.92
N ASN A 43 1.11 -7.76 14.28
CA ASN A 43 1.97 -8.93 14.40
C ASN A 43 1.39 -9.92 15.42
N GLU A 44 0.97 -9.43 16.59
CA GLU A 44 0.35 -10.25 17.64
C GLU A 44 -0.98 -10.88 17.21
N VAL A 45 -1.90 -10.10 16.64
CA VAL A 45 -3.25 -10.58 16.30
C VAL A 45 -3.25 -11.55 15.12
N THR A 46 -2.30 -11.39 14.20
CA THR A 46 -2.26 -12.19 12.97
C THR A 46 -1.21 -13.29 12.99
N SER A 47 -0.32 -13.29 13.98
CA SER A 47 0.86 -14.16 14.03
C SER A 47 1.77 -14.01 12.79
N ASN A 48 1.86 -12.80 12.22
CA ASN A 48 2.77 -12.47 11.11
C ASN A 48 3.83 -11.47 11.56
N HIS A 49 4.84 -11.26 10.71
CA HIS A 49 5.84 -10.22 10.91
C HIS A 49 5.79 -9.20 9.78
N PHE A 50 5.19 -8.04 10.06
CA PHE A 50 5.18 -6.90 9.15
C PHE A 50 6.41 -6.03 9.41
N ASN A 51 7.34 -5.96 8.45
CA ASN A 51 8.57 -5.18 8.55
C ASN A 51 8.56 -3.87 7.72
N PHE A 52 7.48 -3.64 6.97
CA PHE A 52 7.34 -2.50 6.06
C PHE A 52 5.87 -2.02 6.00
N ALA A 53 5.68 -0.71 5.84
CA ALA A 53 4.38 -0.09 5.62
C ALA A 53 4.46 1.00 4.55
N LEU A 54 3.51 0.97 3.61
CA LEU A 54 3.26 2.05 2.67
C LEU A 54 2.03 2.85 3.11
N VAL A 55 2.23 4.10 3.48
CA VAL A 55 1.16 5.02 3.89
C VAL A 55 0.69 5.81 2.68
N ASN A 56 -0.59 5.64 2.34
CA ASN A 56 -1.26 6.42 1.30
C ASN A 56 -2.20 7.43 1.95
N ARG A 57 -2.01 8.73 1.67
CA ARG A 57 -2.91 9.78 2.15
C ARG A 57 -3.69 10.39 1.00
N TYR A 58 -5.01 10.23 1.09
CA TYR A 58 -6.00 10.82 0.19
C TYR A 58 -6.54 12.10 0.85
N LYS A 59 -6.26 13.27 0.26
CA LYS A 59 -6.62 14.57 0.81
C LYS A 59 -8.14 14.77 0.82
N ASP A 60 -8.81 14.38 -0.26
CA ASP A 60 -10.25 14.49 -0.45
C ASP A 60 -10.76 13.37 -1.36
N GLY A 61 -11.98 13.49 -1.91
CA GLY A 61 -12.58 12.50 -2.79
C GLY A 61 -12.07 12.51 -4.24
N ASN A 62 -11.25 13.50 -4.61
CA ASN A 62 -10.64 13.58 -5.94
C ASN A 62 -9.31 12.84 -6.03
N ASP A 63 -8.69 12.53 -4.88
CA ASP A 63 -7.51 11.68 -4.84
C ASP A 63 -7.93 10.22 -4.97
N TYR A 64 -7.36 9.51 -5.96
CA TYR A 64 -7.62 8.08 -6.13
C TYR A 64 -6.35 7.31 -6.50
N MET A 65 -6.41 6.01 -6.29
CA MET A 65 -5.44 5.05 -6.82
C MET A 65 -6.15 4.21 -7.87
N GLY A 66 -5.67 4.27 -9.12
CA GLY A 66 -6.22 3.45 -10.20
C GLY A 66 -6.01 1.95 -9.93
N TYR A 67 -6.70 1.11 -10.71
CA TYR A 67 -6.50 -0.34 -10.66
C TYR A 67 -5.01 -0.69 -10.78
N HIS A 68 -4.53 -1.41 -9.77
CA HIS A 68 -3.17 -1.92 -9.68
C HIS A 68 -3.22 -3.25 -8.92
N LYS A 69 -2.12 -3.99 -9.02
CA LYS A 69 -1.77 -5.07 -8.10
C LYS A 69 -0.53 -4.62 -7.35
N ASP A 70 -0.35 -5.09 -6.12
CA ASP A 70 0.90 -4.88 -5.40
C ASP A 70 2.05 -5.56 -6.16
N ASP A 71 3.24 -4.95 -6.13
CA ASP A 71 4.43 -5.51 -6.77
C ASP A 71 5.00 -6.59 -5.86
N GLU A 72 4.57 -7.84 -6.09
CA GLU A 72 4.93 -9.00 -5.29
C GLU A 72 6.40 -9.42 -5.45
N ALA A 73 7.16 -8.84 -6.40
CA ALA A 73 8.55 -9.23 -6.63
C ALA A 73 9.47 -8.97 -5.42
N ASP A 74 9.14 -7.96 -4.61
CA ASP A 74 9.87 -7.60 -3.39
C ASP A 74 9.18 -8.14 -2.12
N LEU A 75 8.11 -8.93 -2.26
CA LEU A 75 7.35 -9.53 -1.15
C LEU A 75 7.59 -11.04 -1.07
N GLU A 76 7.51 -11.60 0.14
CA GLU A 76 7.47 -13.05 0.30
C GLU A 76 6.17 -13.59 -0.32
N SER A 77 6.26 -14.61 -1.19
CA SER A 77 5.15 -15.07 -2.06
C SER A 77 3.85 -15.52 -1.36
N PHE A 78 3.82 -15.56 -0.02
CA PHE A 78 2.65 -15.92 0.77
C PHE A 78 2.44 -15.01 1.98
N ALA A 79 3.22 -13.93 2.12
CA ALA A 79 3.01 -12.96 3.18
C ALA A 79 1.69 -12.21 2.94
N PRO A 80 0.80 -12.14 3.95
CA PRO A 80 -0.42 -11.37 3.82
C PRO A 80 -0.11 -9.87 3.73
N ILE A 81 -0.99 -9.12 3.07
CA ILE A 81 -0.98 -7.65 3.12
C ILE A 81 -2.08 -7.20 4.08
N ALA A 82 -1.70 -6.48 5.13
CA ALA A 82 -2.64 -5.86 6.06
C ALA A 82 -2.95 -4.42 5.61
N SER A 83 -4.22 -4.15 5.28
CA SER A 83 -4.68 -2.80 4.93
C SER A 83 -5.50 -2.19 6.06
N ILE A 84 -5.06 -1.04 6.57
CA ILE A 84 -5.75 -0.28 7.61
C ILE A 84 -6.14 1.08 7.04
N SER A 85 -7.43 1.44 7.18
CA SER A 85 -7.96 2.72 6.73
C SER A 85 -8.41 3.57 7.91
N LEU A 86 -7.98 4.84 7.93
CA LEU A 86 -8.31 5.82 8.95
C LEU A 86 -8.92 7.07 8.31
N GLY A 87 -9.93 7.65 8.95
CA GLY A 87 -10.60 8.86 8.49
C GLY A 87 -11.86 8.57 7.67
N GLN A 88 -12.04 9.30 6.56
CA GLN A 88 -13.28 9.23 5.78
C GLN A 88 -13.39 7.91 5.00
N THR A 89 -14.59 7.31 5.01
CA THR A 89 -14.90 6.11 4.22
C THR A 89 -14.62 6.32 2.72
N ARG A 90 -14.12 5.27 2.07
CA ARG A 90 -13.79 5.20 0.65
C ARG A 90 -14.16 3.82 0.11
N ASP A 91 -14.52 3.77 -1.16
CA ASP A 91 -14.77 2.50 -1.85
C ASP A 91 -13.44 1.79 -2.14
N PHE A 92 -13.36 0.51 -1.74
CA PHE A 92 -12.23 -0.37 -2.06
C PHE A 92 -12.71 -1.44 -3.04
N VAL A 93 -12.31 -1.32 -4.32
CA VAL A 93 -12.88 -2.10 -5.42
C VAL A 93 -11.89 -3.14 -5.92
N PHE A 94 -12.33 -4.41 -5.93
CA PHE A 94 -11.59 -5.52 -6.51
C PHE A 94 -12.04 -5.78 -7.96
N GLN A 95 -11.08 -6.01 -8.86
CA GLN A 95 -11.34 -6.44 -10.23
C GLN A 95 -10.44 -7.63 -10.56
N HIS A 96 -11.04 -8.74 -10.99
CA HIS A 96 -10.27 -9.92 -11.42
C HIS A 96 -9.47 -9.61 -12.69
N ALA A 97 -8.21 -10.09 -12.77
CA ALA A 97 -7.32 -9.80 -13.88
C ALA A 97 -7.91 -10.23 -15.24
N ASP A 98 -8.55 -11.41 -15.31
CA ASP A 98 -9.17 -11.92 -16.54
C ASP A 98 -10.44 -11.17 -16.96
N ALA A 99 -11.09 -10.47 -16.04
CA ALA A 99 -12.26 -9.64 -16.34
C ALA A 99 -11.88 -8.32 -17.03
N ARG A 100 -10.58 -8.06 -17.19
CA ARG A 100 -10.01 -6.87 -17.83
C ARG A 100 -9.90 -6.99 -19.35
N ARG A 101 -10.38 -8.09 -19.96
CA ARG A 101 -10.40 -8.25 -21.42
C ARG A 101 -11.21 -7.11 -22.06
N SER A 102 -10.48 -6.24 -22.75
CA SER A 102 -10.98 -5.37 -23.81
C SER A 102 -11.85 -6.18 -24.77
N GLY A 103 -12.93 -5.59 -25.30
CA GLY A 103 -13.93 -6.24 -26.14
C GLY A 103 -13.37 -7.00 -27.37
N PRO A 104 -14.25 -7.72 -28.09
CA PRO A 104 -13.82 -8.65 -29.14
C PRO A 104 -13.03 -7.91 -30.22
N GLY A 105 -11.84 -8.46 -30.52
CA GLY A 105 -11.08 -8.13 -31.72
C GLY A 105 -11.65 -8.80 -32.96
#